data_AF-A0A0T5ZX15-F1
#
_entry.id   AF-A0A0T5ZX15-F1
#
_cell.length_a   1.000
_cell.length_b   1.000
_cell.length_c   1.000
_cell.angle_alpha   90.00
_cell.angle_beta   90.00
_cell.angle_gamma   90.00
#
_symmetry.space_group_name_H-M   'P 1'
#
loop_
_entity.id
_entity.type
_entity.pdbx_description
1 polymer ?
#
loop_
_entity_poly.entity_id
_entity_poly.type
_entity_poly.pdbx_seq_one_letter_code
_entity_poly.pdbx_strand_id
1 'polypeptide(L)'
;MLKTVKTIAASATALIFSALPIFAIENPITAAEDIPGLIGLVFNAILGIVGALALILLALGGIQYMTSGGDKIAVEQARGRITSAVVGLVIVFGAWLVINFIGNILTGKPLI
;
A
#
# COMPACT_ATOMS: atom_id res chain seq x y z
N MET A 1 -40.78 29.35 -25.85
CA MET A 1 -39.42 28.86 -26.19
C MET A 1 -38.37 29.08 -25.08
N LEU A 2 -38.57 29.99 -24.10
CA LEU A 2 -37.57 30.25 -23.05
C LEU A 2 -37.41 29.17 -21.95
N LYS A 3 -38.39 28.26 -21.74
CA LYS A 3 -38.32 27.26 -20.66
C LYS A 3 -37.32 26.15 -20.95
N THR A 4 -37.19 25.73 -22.21
CA THR A 4 -36.29 24.64 -22.65
C THR A 4 -34.81 25.01 -22.51
N VAL A 5 -34.45 26.29 -22.71
CA VAL A 5 -33.08 26.79 -22.59
C VAL A 5 -32.59 26.75 -21.13
N LYS A 6 -33.48 27.05 -20.18
CA LYS A 6 -33.16 27.04 -18.74
C LYS A 6 -32.96 25.61 -18.20
N THR A 7 -33.63 24.63 -18.81
CA THR A 7 -33.46 23.19 -18.49
C THR A 7 -32.16 22.61 -19.05
N ILE A 8 -31.69 23.09 -20.21
CA ILE A 8 -30.38 22.70 -20.79
C ILE A 8 -29.22 23.34 -20.01
N ALA A 9 -29.38 24.58 -19.54
CA ALA A 9 -28.41 25.20 -18.65
C ALA A 9 -28.33 24.46 -17.31
N ALA A 10 -29.47 23.99 -16.77
CA ALA A 10 -29.50 23.20 -15.54
C ALA A 10 -28.82 21.82 -15.69
N SER A 11 -28.90 21.19 -16.86
CA SER A 11 -28.16 19.95 -17.12
C SER A 11 -26.66 20.19 -17.34
N ALA A 12 -26.26 21.34 -17.88
CA ALA A 12 -24.84 21.72 -17.99
C ALA A 12 -24.21 21.96 -16.60
N THR A 13 -24.92 22.62 -15.67
CA THR A 13 -24.45 22.76 -14.28
C THR A 13 -24.42 21.42 -13.55
N ALA A 14 -25.32 20.48 -13.87
CA ALA A 14 -25.31 19.13 -13.31
C ALA A 14 -24.11 18.28 -13.79
N LEU A 15 -23.69 18.43 -15.05
CA LEU A 15 -22.49 17.75 -15.58
C LEU A 15 -21.19 18.26 -14.93
N ILE A 16 -21.13 19.55 -14.59
CA ILE A 16 -20.00 20.14 -13.86
C ILE A 16 -20.06 19.76 -12.36
N PHE A 17 -21.26 19.56 -11.80
CA PHE A 17 -21.46 19.10 -10.43
C PHE A 17 -21.09 17.63 -10.24
N SER A 18 -21.33 16.76 -11.22
CA SER A 18 -20.85 15.36 -11.20
C SER A 18 -19.34 15.22 -11.41
N ALA A 19 -18.66 16.29 -11.82
CA ALA A 19 -17.19 16.35 -11.95
C ALA A 19 -16.50 16.96 -10.73
N LEU A 20 -17.24 17.34 -9.68
CA LEU A 20 -16.65 17.71 -8.40
C LEU A 20 -16.24 16.43 -7.64
N PRO A 21 -15.05 16.38 -7.00
CA PRO A 21 -14.57 15.20 -6.28
C PRO A 21 -15.44 14.78 -5.09
N ILE A 22 -16.48 15.56 -4.76
CA ILE A 22 -17.42 15.32 -3.66
C ILE A 22 -18.53 14.31 -4.04
N PHE A 23 -18.80 14.10 -5.33
CA PHE A 23 -19.82 13.14 -5.82
C PHE A 23 -19.28 12.08 -6.77
N ALA A 24 -17.98 12.09 -7.07
CA ALA A 24 -17.34 10.84 -7.44
C ALA A 24 -17.46 9.92 -6.22
N ILE A 25 -18.30 8.88 -6.30
CA ILE A 25 -17.95 7.66 -5.59
C ILE A 25 -16.65 7.25 -6.27
N GLU A 26 -15.54 7.73 -5.73
CA GLU A 26 -14.21 7.31 -6.09
C GLU A 26 -14.20 5.83 -5.75
N ASN A 27 -14.49 5.02 -6.76
CA ASN A 27 -14.52 3.58 -6.64
C ASN A 27 -13.16 3.22 -6.04
N PRO A 28 -13.08 2.70 -4.80
CA PRO A 28 -11.79 2.50 -4.13
C PRO A 28 -10.93 1.44 -4.85
N ILE A 29 -11.49 0.86 -5.90
CA ILE A 29 -10.92 -0.13 -6.82
C ILE A 29 -10.80 0.43 -8.26
N THR A 30 -10.84 1.75 -8.51
CA THR A 30 -10.48 2.33 -9.84
C THR A 30 -9.07 1.92 -10.29
N ALA A 31 -8.18 1.60 -9.34
CA ALA A 31 -6.89 0.99 -9.62
C ALA A 31 -6.99 -0.40 -10.30
N ALA A 32 -8.15 -1.07 -10.30
CA ALA A 32 -8.34 -2.36 -10.96
C ALA A 32 -8.91 -2.28 -12.39
N GLU A 33 -9.05 -1.08 -12.96
CA GLU A 33 -9.24 -0.98 -14.42
C GLU A 33 -7.99 -1.51 -15.16
N ASP A 34 -6.82 -1.45 -14.51
CA ASP A 34 -5.55 -1.98 -15.01
C ASP A 34 -4.90 -2.97 -14.01
N ILE A 35 -4.35 -4.09 -14.52
CA ILE A 35 -3.62 -5.11 -13.72
C ILE A 35 -2.54 -4.50 -12.80
N PRO A 36 -1.73 -3.51 -13.23
CA PRO A 36 -0.70 -2.88 -12.38
C PRO A 36 -1.27 -2.12 -11.18
N GLY A 37 -2.41 -1.44 -11.34
CA GLY A 37 -3.01 -0.68 -10.25
C GLY A 37 -3.59 -1.59 -9.17
N LEU A 38 -4.14 -2.75 -9.54
CA LEU A 38 -4.58 -3.76 -8.58
C LEU A 38 -3.39 -4.30 -7.75
N ILE A 39 -2.24 -4.54 -8.41
CA ILE A 39 -1.00 -4.95 -7.74
C ILE A 39 -0.53 -3.86 -6.76
N GLY A 40 -0.54 -2.59 -7.19
CA GLY A 40 -0.18 -1.46 -6.33
C GLY A 40 -1.09 -1.30 -5.10
N LEU A 41 -2.40 -1.49 -5.27
CA LEU A 41 -3.36 -1.45 -4.17
C LEU A 41 -3.09 -2.55 -3.14
N VAL A 42 -2.93 -3.80 -3.60
CA VAL A 42 -2.65 -4.95 -2.74
C VAL A 42 -1.30 -4.79 -2.04
N PHE A 43 -0.28 -4.30 -2.75
CA PHE A 43 1.04 -4.06 -2.20
C PHE A 43 1.02 -3.02 -1.07
N ASN A 44 0.32 -1.89 -1.26
CA ASN A 44 0.16 -0.87 -0.22
C ASN A 44 -0.59 -1.41 1.02
N ALA A 45 -1.63 -2.23 0.82
CA ALA A 45 -2.34 -2.86 1.92
C ALA A 45 -1.43 -3.82 2.72
N ILE A 46 -0.66 -4.66 2.03
CA ILE A 46 0.29 -5.60 2.66
C ILE A 46 1.40 -4.83 3.38
N LEU A 47 1.94 -3.77 2.78
CA LEU A 47 2.97 -2.91 3.38
C LEU A 47 2.55 -2.37 4.74
N GLY A 48 1.31 -1.89 4.87
CA GLY A 48 0.78 -1.38 6.13
C GLY A 48 0.74 -2.47 7.22
N ILE A 49 0.26 -3.66 6.87
CA ILE A 49 0.16 -4.80 7.80
C ILE A 49 1.55 -5.31 8.20
N VAL A 50 2.43 -5.52 7.22
CA VAL A 50 3.78 -6.04 7.46
C VAL A 50 4.63 -5.03 8.24
N GLY A 51 4.54 -3.75 7.92
CA GLY A 51 5.24 -2.69 8.66
C GLY A 51 4.82 -2.66 10.13
N ALA A 52 3.53 -2.75 10.41
CA ALA A 52 3.03 -2.80 11.80
C ALA A 52 3.52 -4.06 12.54
N LEU A 53 3.42 -5.23 11.92
CA LEU A 53 3.90 -6.49 12.51
C LEU A 53 5.41 -6.50 12.74
N ALA A 54 6.18 -5.97 11.80
CA ALA A 54 7.63 -5.88 11.91
C ALA A 54 8.03 -5.00 13.11
N LEU A 55 7.37 -3.86 13.33
CA LEU A 55 7.62 -3.01 14.49
C LEU A 55 7.32 -3.72 15.81
N ILE A 56 6.21 -4.46 15.89
CA ILE A 56 5.85 -5.22 17.10
C ILE A 56 6.88 -6.31 17.39
N LEU A 57 7.28 -7.09 16.39
CA LEU A 57 8.26 -8.16 16.54
C LEU A 57 9.65 -7.62 16.89
N LEU A 58 10.03 -6.48 16.32
CA LEU A 58 11.31 -5.82 16.61
C LEU A 58 11.32 -5.23 18.03
N ALA A 59 10.20 -4.65 18.48
CA ALA A 59 10.07 -4.16 19.86
C ALA A 59 10.13 -5.32 20.87
N LEU A 60 9.36 -6.38 20.67
CA LEU A 60 9.35 -7.56 21.55
C LEU A 60 10.70 -8.30 21.53
N GLY A 61 11.32 -8.45 20.36
CA GLY A 61 12.64 -9.05 20.21
C GLY A 61 13.73 -8.19 20.86
N GLY A 62 13.66 -6.86 20.73
CA GLY A 62 14.60 -5.92 21.34
C GLY A 62 14.52 -5.91 22.86
N ILE A 63 13.30 -5.86 23.42
CA ILE A 63 13.08 -5.96 24.87
C ILE A 63 13.61 -7.30 25.38
N GLN A 64 13.28 -8.41 24.72
CA GLN A 64 13.77 -9.73 25.10
C GLN A 64 15.29 -9.82 25.03
N TYR A 65 15.92 -9.22 24.02
CA TYR A 65 17.38 -9.19 23.91
C TYR A 65 18.02 -8.46 25.09
N MET A 66 17.45 -7.31 25.48
CA MET A 66 17.93 -6.53 26.62
C MET A 66 17.72 -7.24 27.97
N THR A 67 16.58 -7.94 28.15
CA THR A 67 16.26 -8.62 29.42
C THR A 67 16.90 -10.00 29.56
N SER A 68 17.47 -10.56 28.48
CA SER A 68 18.06 -11.90 28.49
C SER A 68 19.29 -12.05 29.39
N GLY A 69 19.94 -10.94 29.80
CA GLY A 69 20.95 -10.96 30.86
C GLY A 69 22.17 -11.86 30.64
N GLY A 70 22.42 -12.35 29.42
CA GLY A 70 23.50 -13.27 29.08
C GLY A 70 23.11 -14.75 28.95
N ASP A 71 21.84 -15.12 29.18
CA ASP A 71 21.35 -16.46 28.84
C ASP A 71 21.37 -16.66 27.32
N LYS A 72 22.17 -17.63 26.86
CA LYS A 72 22.36 -17.93 25.44
C LYS A 72 21.05 -18.29 24.74
N ILE A 73 20.17 -19.04 25.40
CA ILE A 73 18.92 -19.50 24.81
C ILE A 73 17.97 -18.31 24.59
N ALA A 74 17.81 -17.46 25.59
CA ALA A 74 16.97 -16.27 25.50
C ALA A 74 17.50 -15.27 24.45
N VAL A 75 18.82 -15.08 24.38
CA VAL A 75 19.48 -14.24 23.36
C VAL A 75 19.26 -14.79 21.95
N GLU A 76 19.36 -16.10 21.76
CA GLU A 76 19.15 -16.74 20.46
C GLU A 76 17.70 -16.59 19.99
N GLN A 77 16.72 -16.78 20.88
CA GLN A 77 15.31 -16.56 20.57
C GLN A 77 15.02 -15.09 20.22
N ALA A 78 15.59 -14.14 20.96
CA ALA A 78 15.45 -12.71 20.68
C ALA A 78 16.02 -12.35 19.30
N ARG A 79 17.22 -12.86 18.97
CA ARG A 79 17.83 -12.69 17.65
C ARG A 79 17.00 -13.33 16.54
N GLY A 80 16.40 -14.49 16.78
CA GLY A 80 15.48 -15.13 15.84
C GLY A 80 14.28 -14.24 15.50
N ARG A 81 13.66 -13.61 16.52
CA ARG A 81 12.53 -12.68 16.33
C ARG A 81 12.92 -11.41 15.56
N ILE A 82 14.08 -10.84 15.88
CA ILE A 82 14.59 -9.67 15.16
C ILE A 82 14.89 -10.04 13.70
N THR A 83 15.51 -11.20 13.46
CA THR A 83 15.87 -11.65 12.11
C THR A 83 14.63 -11.89 11.28
N SER A 84 13.58 -12.53 11.81
CA SER A 84 12.33 -12.74 11.06
C SER A 84 11.63 -11.41 10.73
N ALA A 85 11.64 -10.44 11.64
CA ALA A 85 11.11 -9.10 11.37
C ALA A 85 11.88 -8.38 10.25
N VAL A 86 13.21 -8.44 10.27
CA VAL A 86 14.07 -7.85 9.24
C VAL A 86 13.88 -8.54 7.90
N VAL A 87 13.83 -9.88 7.87
CA VAL A 87 13.60 -10.64 6.63
C VAL A 87 12.25 -10.28 6.01
N GLY A 88 11.19 -10.14 6.82
CA GLY A 88 9.88 -9.68 6.34
C GLY A 88 9.95 -8.32 5.65
N LEU A 89 10.65 -7.35 6.26
CA LEU A 89 10.89 -6.02 5.67
C LEU A 89 11.68 -6.13 4.36
N VAL A 90 12.75 -6.91 4.33
CA VAL A 90 13.59 -7.10 3.14
C VAL A 90 12.80 -7.70 1.99
N ILE A 91 11.93 -8.67 2.25
CA ILE A 91 11.06 -9.27 1.22
C ILE A 91 10.15 -8.22 0.61
N VAL A 92 9.56 -7.35 1.41
CA VAL A 92 8.67 -6.30 0.92
C VAL A 92 9.43 -5.28 0.06
N PHE A 93 10.61 -4.83 0.51
CA PHE A 93 11.47 -3.98 -0.32
C PHE A 93 11.90 -4.68 -1.62
N GLY A 94 12.22 -5.97 -1.56
CA GLY A 94 12.56 -6.77 -2.73
C GLY A 94 11.40 -6.89 -3.72
N ALA A 95 10.18 -7.09 -3.23
CA ALA A 95 8.98 -7.14 -4.05
C ALA A 95 8.74 -5.83 -4.80
N TRP A 96 8.89 -4.68 -4.14
CA TRP A 96 8.82 -3.37 -4.80
C TRP A 96 9.83 -3.25 -5.95
N LEU A 97 11.07 -3.70 -5.71
CA LEU A 97 12.15 -3.63 -6.68
C LEU A 97 11.87 -4.53 -7.90
N VAL A 98 11.36 -5.75 -7.68
CA VAL A 98 11.01 -6.71 -8.74
C VAL A 98 9.84 -6.21 -9.59
N ILE A 99 8.77 -5.70 -8.98
CA ILE A 99 7.60 -5.20 -9.72
C ILE A 99 8.01 -4.03 -10.63
N ASN A 100 8.81 -3.09 -10.10
CA ASN A 100 9.34 -1.97 -10.87
C ASN A 100 10.29 -2.41 -11.98
N PHE A 101 11.13 -3.40 -11.71
CA PHE A 101 12.07 -3.95 -12.68
C PHE A 101 11.33 -4.59 -13.88
N ILE A 102 10.32 -5.41 -13.61
CA ILE A 102 9.47 -6.01 -14.65
C ILE A 102 8.76 -4.91 -15.45
N GLY A 103 8.27 -3.88 -14.77
CA GLY A 103 7.65 -2.71 -15.38
C GLY A 103 8.50 -1.98 -16.38
N ASN A 104 9.70 -1.62 -15.95
CA ASN A 104 10.66 -0.93 -16.79
C ASN A 104 11.06 -1.75 -18.03
N ILE A 105 11.16 -3.07 -17.90
CA ILE A 105 11.52 -3.94 -19.04
C ILE A 105 10.38 -4.03 -20.05
N LEU A 106 9.14 -4.19 -19.59
CA LEU A 106 7.99 -4.44 -20.47
C LEU A 106 7.38 -3.16 -21.06
N THR A 107 7.33 -2.09 -20.28
CA THR A 107 6.57 -0.87 -20.62
C THR A 107 7.48 0.36 -20.74
N GLY A 108 8.78 0.26 -20.41
CA GLY A 108 9.69 1.41 -20.35
C GLY A 108 9.37 2.40 -19.23
N LYS A 109 8.48 2.03 -18.31
CA LYS A 109 8.06 2.85 -17.15
C LYS A 109 7.76 1.96 -15.94
N PRO A 110 7.96 2.45 -14.70
CA PRO A 110 7.62 1.71 -13.48
C PRO A 110 6.11 1.42 -13.41
N LEU A 111 5.75 0.27 -12.83
CA LEU A 111 4.36 -0.22 -12.77
C LEU A 111 3.60 0.23 -11.52
N ILE A 112 4.33 0.57 -10.46
CA ILE A 112 3.81 0.99 -9.16
C ILE A 112 4.62 2.16 -8.62
#